data_AF-A0A0T9D196-F1
#
_entry.id   AF-A0A0T9D196-F1
#
_cell.length_a   1.000
_cell.length_b   1.000
_cell.length_c   1.000
_cell.angle_alpha   90.00
_cell.angle_beta   90.00
_cell.angle_gamma   90.00
#
_symmetry.space_group_name_H-M   'P 1'
#
loop_
_entity.id
_entity.type
_entity.pdbx_description
1 polymer ?
#
loop_
_entity_poly.entity_id
_entity_poly.type
_entity_poly.pdbx_seq_one_letter_code
_entity_poly.pdbx_strand_id
1 'polypeptide(L)'
;MQLKPGADPEDRETWRVEKMKWKSKQDHSTIIYNSRVTIAGIPDEAERYLLGSRSALGWIIDRYRVTTDKASGIVNDPNDWCDEHANPTYIVDLIKKVTTVSVETMKIVDSIVALASAGSDST
;
A
#
# COMPACT_ATOMS: atom_id res chain seq x y z
N MET A 1 3.67 4.77 -10.83
CA MET A 1 2.79 5.88 -10.41
C MET A 1 2.35 6.64 -11.65
N GLN A 2 1.08 6.99 -11.75
CA GLN A 2 0.51 7.73 -12.87
C GLN A 2 -0.34 8.88 -12.32
N LEU A 3 -0.02 10.11 -12.76
CA LEU A 3 -0.81 11.31 -12.50
C LEU A 3 -1.88 11.44 -13.57
N LYS A 4 -3.08 11.86 -13.18
CA LYS A 4 -4.16 12.16 -14.12
C LYS A 4 -3.98 13.56 -14.73
N PRO A 5 -4.58 13.83 -15.91
CA PRO A 5 -4.54 15.15 -16.52
C PRO A 5 -4.98 16.24 -15.54
N GLY A 6 -4.19 17.32 -15.42
CA GLY A 6 -4.45 18.44 -14.52
C GLY A 6 -3.94 18.28 -13.09
N ALA A 7 -3.30 17.15 -12.76
CA ALA A 7 -2.57 17.01 -11.49
C ALA A 7 -1.14 17.53 -11.62
N ASP A 8 -0.71 18.35 -10.65
CA ASP A 8 0.65 18.89 -10.59
C ASP A 8 1.44 18.14 -9.50
N PRO A 9 2.60 17.52 -9.82
CA PRO A 9 3.44 16.84 -8.83
C PRO A 9 4.00 17.79 -7.76
N GLU A 10 4.16 19.07 -8.06
CA GLU A 10 4.67 20.07 -7.11
C GLU A 10 3.55 20.62 -6.20
N ASP A 11 2.28 20.40 -6.57
CA ASP A 11 1.13 20.74 -5.74
C ASP A 11 0.94 19.68 -4.64
N ARG A 12 1.09 20.09 -3.38
CA ARG A 12 0.83 19.26 -2.19
C ARG A 12 -0.57 18.63 -2.22
N GLU A 13 -1.58 19.33 -2.73
CA GLU A 13 -2.96 18.83 -2.79
C GLU A 13 -3.12 17.64 -3.74
N THR A 14 -2.19 17.45 -4.67
CA THR A 14 -2.16 16.25 -5.53
C THR A 14 -1.97 14.97 -4.70
N TRP A 15 -1.28 15.06 -3.58
CA TRP A 15 -0.86 13.91 -2.78
C TRP A 15 -1.73 13.66 -1.55
N ARG A 16 -2.76 14.47 -1.30
CA ARG A 16 -3.65 14.22 -0.14
C ARG A 16 -4.49 12.95 -0.34
N VAL A 17 -4.58 12.15 0.71
CA VAL A 17 -5.41 10.95 0.77
C VAL A 17 -6.73 11.26 1.43
N GLU A 18 -7.83 10.82 0.82
CA GLU A 18 -9.13 10.74 1.48
C GLU A 18 -9.43 9.29 1.85
N LYS A 19 -9.55 8.43 0.84
CA LYS A 19 -9.76 6.99 1.00
C LYS A 19 -9.26 6.23 -0.22
N MET A 20 -8.20 5.46 -0.04
CA MET A 20 -7.66 4.59 -1.08
C MET A 20 -8.54 3.36 -1.31
N LYS A 21 -8.40 2.75 -2.49
CA LYS A 21 -9.02 1.45 -2.80
C LYS A 21 -8.26 0.71 -3.88
N TRP A 22 -8.40 -0.61 -3.91
CA TRP A 22 -8.05 -1.41 -5.08
C TRP A 22 -8.89 -1.01 -6.29
N LYS A 23 -8.34 -1.23 -7.49
CA LYS A 23 -9.05 -1.02 -8.74
C LYS A 23 -10.33 -1.88 -8.82
N SER A 24 -10.27 -3.13 -8.37
CA SER A 24 -11.45 -3.96 -8.13
C SER A 24 -11.19 -4.98 -7.01
N LYS A 25 -12.18 -5.81 -6.66
CA LYS A 25 -12.00 -6.89 -5.68
C LYS A 25 -11.11 -8.04 -6.19
N GLN A 26 -10.91 -8.10 -7.51
CA GLN A 26 -10.13 -9.15 -8.18
C GLN A 26 -8.82 -8.61 -8.75
N ASP A 27 -8.75 -7.30 -9.03
CA ASP A 27 -7.60 -6.64 -9.61
C ASP A 27 -6.90 -5.77 -8.57
N HIS A 28 -5.87 -6.36 -7.94
CA HIS A 28 -4.99 -5.71 -6.98
C HIS A 28 -3.68 -5.20 -7.62
N SER A 29 -3.57 -5.22 -8.96
CA SER A 29 -2.41 -4.67 -9.66
C SER A 29 -2.31 -3.14 -9.56
N THR A 30 -3.39 -2.49 -9.11
CA THR A 30 -3.55 -1.04 -9.10
C THR A 30 -4.29 -0.55 -7.86
N ILE A 31 -3.70 0.42 -7.17
CA ILE A 31 -4.32 1.23 -6.11
C ILE A 31 -4.80 2.55 -6.70
N ILE A 32 -6.08 2.83 -6.54
CA ILE A 32 -6.66 4.17 -6.74
C ILE A 32 -6.36 4.95 -5.47
N TYR A 33 -5.37 5.84 -5.55
CA TYR A 33 -4.86 6.59 -4.41
C TYR A 33 -5.82 7.73 -4.04
N ASN A 34 -6.15 8.57 -5.04
CA ASN A 34 -7.17 9.60 -4.92
C ASN A 34 -7.73 9.94 -6.32
N SER A 35 -8.42 11.08 -6.47
CA SER A 35 -8.98 11.52 -7.76
C SER A 35 -7.90 11.88 -8.78
N ARG A 36 -6.67 12.19 -8.36
CA ARG A 36 -5.56 12.72 -9.16
C ARG A 36 -4.44 11.71 -9.42
N VAL A 37 -4.26 10.71 -8.55
CA VAL A 37 -3.10 9.81 -8.54
C VAL A 37 -3.54 8.35 -8.55
N THR A 38 -2.83 7.52 -9.32
CA THR A 38 -2.97 6.07 -9.32
C THR A 38 -1.61 5.39 -9.21
N ILE A 39 -1.56 4.28 -8.48
CA ILE A 39 -0.35 3.48 -8.30
C ILE A 39 -0.62 2.13 -8.95
N ALA A 40 -0.08 1.94 -10.16
CA ALA A 40 -0.21 0.71 -10.94
C ALA A 40 1.11 -0.06 -10.96
N GLY A 41 1.03 -1.34 -11.38
CA GLY A 41 2.19 -2.23 -11.51
C GLY A 41 2.58 -2.91 -10.20
N ILE A 42 1.62 -3.08 -9.28
CA ILE A 42 1.83 -3.85 -8.04
C ILE A 42 1.88 -5.34 -8.44
N PRO A 43 2.97 -6.06 -8.13
CA PRO A 43 3.08 -7.49 -8.42
C PRO A 43 2.10 -8.30 -7.58
N ASP A 44 1.54 -9.37 -8.15
CA ASP A 44 0.59 -10.27 -7.45
C ASP A 44 1.24 -10.93 -6.22
N GLU A 45 2.56 -11.12 -6.24
CA GLU A 45 3.31 -11.66 -5.10
C GLU A 45 3.19 -10.78 -3.85
N ALA A 46 2.99 -9.47 -4.01
CA ALA A 46 2.85 -8.55 -2.88
C ALA A 46 1.60 -8.84 -2.05
N GLU A 47 0.56 -9.42 -2.64
CA GLU A 47 -0.69 -9.79 -1.97
C GLU A 47 -0.58 -11.08 -1.14
N ARG A 48 0.42 -11.93 -1.41
CA ARG A 48 0.66 -13.16 -0.66
C ARG A 48 1.18 -12.90 0.76
N TYR A 49 1.82 -11.74 0.99
CA TYR A 49 2.33 -11.37 2.30
C TYR A 49 1.21 -10.88 3.23
N LEU A 50 0.60 -11.83 3.94
CA LEU A 50 -0.52 -11.59 4.86
C LEU A 50 -0.03 -11.28 6.28
N LEU A 51 -0.64 -10.26 6.89
CA LEU A 51 -0.48 -9.91 8.30
C LEU A 51 -1.85 -10.06 8.98
N GLY A 52 -2.12 -11.22 9.55
CA GLY A 52 -3.46 -11.56 10.03
C GLY A 52 -4.41 -11.81 8.86
N SER A 53 -5.47 -11.00 8.71
CA SER A 53 -6.54 -11.21 7.72
C SER A 53 -6.39 -10.44 6.41
N ARG A 54 -5.33 -9.64 6.25
CA ARG A 54 -5.11 -8.77 5.08
C ARG A 54 -3.65 -8.81 4.62
N SER A 55 -3.42 -8.50 3.35
CA SER A 55 -2.07 -8.21 2.85
C SER A 55 -1.51 -6.95 3.52
N ALA A 56 -0.18 -6.79 3.52
CA ALA A 56 0.45 -5.57 4.04
C ALA A 56 -0.05 -4.30 3.33
N LEU A 57 -0.26 -4.36 2.00
CA LEU A 57 -0.86 -3.26 1.24
C LEU A 57 -2.34 -3.06 1.58
N GLY A 58 -3.08 -4.15 1.82
CA GLY A 58 -4.45 -4.09 2.33
C GLY A 58 -4.56 -3.38 3.68
N TRP A 59 -3.57 -3.51 4.55
CA TRP A 59 -3.49 -2.73 5.80
C TRP A 59 -3.23 -1.24 5.56
N ILE A 60 -2.38 -0.88 4.61
CA ILE A 60 -2.16 0.53 4.26
C ILE A 60 -3.47 1.16 3.77
N ILE A 61 -4.17 0.50 2.84
CA ILE A 61 -5.45 0.98 2.29
C ILE A 61 -6.49 1.15 3.40
N ASP A 62 -6.52 0.24 4.37
CA ASP A 62 -7.45 0.32 5.49
C ASP A 62 -7.11 1.47 6.45
N ARG A 63 -5.83 1.61 6.82
CA ARG A 63 -5.40 2.53 7.89
C ARG A 63 -5.15 3.96 7.44
N TYR A 64 -4.59 4.15 6.24
CA TYR A 64 -4.27 5.48 5.70
C TYR A 64 -5.49 6.03 4.97
N ARG A 65 -6.50 6.42 5.73
CA ARG A 65 -7.70 7.10 5.26
C ARG A 65 -8.15 8.12 6.30
N VAL A 66 -8.79 9.20 5.86
CA VAL A 66 -9.40 10.15 6.78
C VAL A 66 -10.58 9.46 7.47
N THR A 67 -10.59 9.49 8.81
CA THR A 67 -11.70 8.97 9.61
C THR A 67 -12.07 9.94 10.72
N THR A 68 -13.32 9.92 11.14
CA THR A 68 -13.79 10.66 12.31
C THR A 68 -14.40 9.68 13.28
N ASP A 69 -13.88 9.64 14.51
CA ASP A 69 -14.51 8.86 15.56
C ASP A 69 -15.84 9.51 15.96
N LYS A 70 -16.92 8.73 15.95
CA LYS A 70 -18.27 9.26 16.18
C LYS A 70 -18.52 9.68 17.62
N ALA A 71 -17.87 9.03 18.57
CA ALA A 71 -18.09 9.28 19.99
C ALA A 71 -17.38 10.55 20.45
N SER A 72 -16.12 10.72 20.05
CA SER A 72 -15.28 11.85 20.44
C SER A 72 -15.30 13.01 19.44
N GLY A 73 -15.68 12.77 18.19
CA GLY A 73 -15.56 13.75 17.10
C GLY A 73 -14.12 13.95 16.61
N ILE A 74 -13.14 13.20 17.13
CA ILE A 74 -11.73 13.35 16.76
C ILE A 74 -11.52 12.88 15.32
N VAL A 75 -10.94 13.74 14.51
CA VAL A 75 -10.53 13.44 13.14
C VAL A 75 -9.12 12.83 13.16
N ASN A 76 -8.97 11.69 12.52
CA ASN A 76 -7.69 11.07 12.23
C ASN A 76 -7.42 11.24 10.72
N ASP A 77 -6.60 12.24 10.39
CA ASP A 77 -6.15 12.54 9.04
C ASP A 77 -4.67 12.11 8.87
N PRO A 78 -4.36 11.08 8.07
CA PRO A 78 -2.96 10.66 7.85
C PRO A 78 -2.12 11.70 7.08
N ASN A 79 -2.76 12.70 6.45
CA ASN A 79 -2.06 13.78 5.78
C ASN A 79 -1.42 14.77 6.76
N ASP A 80 -1.92 14.88 8.00
CA ASP A 80 -1.36 15.78 9.01
C ASP A 80 0.12 15.43 9.28
N TRP A 81 0.44 14.13 9.33
CA TRP A 81 1.83 13.67 9.44
C TRP A 81 2.70 14.11 8.25
N CYS A 82 2.13 14.08 7.04
CA CYS A 82 2.83 14.50 5.82
C CYS A 82 3.11 16.01 5.86
N ASP A 83 2.17 16.78 6.39
CA ASP A 83 2.26 18.25 6.51
C ASP A 83 3.28 18.67 7.57
N GLU A 84 3.22 18.05 8.76
CA GLU A 84 4.18 18.26 9.85
C GLU A 84 5.63 18.02 9.42
N HIS A 85 5.84 17.05 8.52
CA HIS A 85 7.17 16.65 8.05
C HIS A 85 7.55 17.24 6.69
N ALA A 86 6.74 18.15 6.14
CA ALA A 86 6.92 18.72 4.80
C ALA A 86 7.21 17.66 3.72
N ASN A 87 6.54 16.51 3.80
CA ASN A 87 6.73 15.37 2.91
C ASN A 87 5.39 14.90 2.31
N PRO A 88 4.90 15.59 1.27
CA PRO A 88 3.60 15.30 0.69
C PRO A 88 3.51 13.91 0.05
N THR A 89 4.62 13.35 -0.44
CA THR A 89 4.63 12.04 -1.11
C THR A 89 4.83 10.87 -0.15
N TYR A 90 4.90 11.11 1.16
CA TYR A 90 5.23 10.09 2.16
C TYR A 90 4.41 8.81 2.02
N ILE A 91 3.08 8.92 1.90
CA ILE A 91 2.19 7.75 1.82
C ILE A 91 2.40 6.99 0.49
N VAL A 92 2.64 7.70 -0.61
CA VAL A 92 2.96 7.08 -1.91
C VAL A 92 4.27 6.30 -1.81
N ASP A 93 5.29 6.87 -1.17
CA ASP A 93 6.58 6.21 -1.00
C ASP A 93 6.51 5.05 -0.01
N LEU A 94 5.65 5.15 1.01
CA LEU A 94 5.34 4.03 1.90
C LEU A 94 4.75 2.85 1.13
N ILE A 95 3.79 3.09 0.23
CA ILE A 95 3.20 2.03 -0.60
C ILE A 95 4.27 1.33 -1.46
N LYS A 96 5.17 2.10 -2.09
CA LYS A 96 6.29 1.53 -2.87
C LYS A 96 7.17 0.66 -1.99
N LYS A 97 7.58 1.16 -0.82
CA LYS A 97 8.44 0.43 0.12
C LYS A 97 7.78 -0.85 0.61
N VAL A 98 6.51 -0.80 1.01
CA VAL A 98 5.78 -1.99 1.47
C VAL A 98 5.54 -2.98 0.35
N THR A 99 5.33 -2.52 -0.89
CA THR A 99 5.28 -3.43 -2.06
C THR A 99 6.59 -4.21 -2.18
N THR A 100 7.74 -3.53 -2.13
CA THR A 100 9.05 -4.18 -2.16
C THR A 100 9.24 -5.15 -1.00
N VAL A 101 8.93 -4.73 0.23
CA VAL A 101 9.05 -5.59 1.42
C VAL A 101 8.19 -6.84 1.29
N SER A 102 6.94 -6.72 0.80
CA SER A 102 6.06 -7.86 0.61
C SER A 102 6.66 -8.86 -0.39
N VAL A 103 7.13 -8.39 -1.55
CA VAL A 103 7.70 -9.25 -2.59
C VAL A 103 8.98 -9.94 -2.10
N GLU A 104 9.91 -9.19 -1.49
CA GLU A 104 11.16 -9.76 -1.00
C GLU A 104 10.93 -10.75 0.15
N THR A 105 9.95 -10.49 1.03
CA THR A 105 9.56 -11.44 2.07
C THR A 105 9.07 -12.75 1.47
N MET A 106 8.24 -12.69 0.44
CA MET A 106 7.73 -13.91 -0.20
C MET A 106 8.82 -14.69 -0.93
N LYS A 107 9.80 -14.03 -1.54
CA LYS A 107 10.98 -14.71 -2.10
C LYS A 107 11.75 -15.51 -1.06
N ILE A 108 11.92 -14.95 0.15
CA ILE A 108 12.58 -15.65 1.26
C ILE A 108 11.75 -16.85 1.72
N VAL A 109 10.43 -16.66 1.89
CA VAL A 109 9.51 -17.76 2.27
C VAL A 109 9.55 -18.89 1.25
N ASP A 110 9.46 -18.57 -0.05
CA ASP A 110 9.51 -19.56 -1.13
C ASP A 110 10.84 -20.31 -1.15
N SER A 111 11.95 -19.63 -0.87
CA SER A 111 13.27 -20.25 -0.76
C SER A 111 13.35 -21.22 0.42
N ILE A 112 12.77 -20.88 1.57
CA ILE A 112 12.73 -21.77 2.74
C ILE A 112 11.89 -23.02 2.45
N VAL A 113 10.74 -22.86 1.80
CA VAL A 113 9.88 -23.99 1.41
C VAL A 113 10.60 -24.92 0.44
N ALA A 114 11.26 -24.38 -0.59
CA ALA A 114 12.00 -25.17 -1.56
C ALA A 114 13.14 -25.98 -0.91
N LEU A 115 13.86 -25.38 0.04
CA LEU A 115 14.92 -26.08 0.80
C LEU A 115 14.36 -27.22 1.65
N ALA A 116 13.21 -27.03 2.29
CA ALA A 116 12.57 -28.06 3.10
C ALA A 116 12.12 -29.26 2.25
N SER A 117 11.56 -29.00 1.05
CA SER A 117 11.13 -30.05 0.12
C SER A 117 12.29 -30.86 -0.47
N ALA A 118 13.44 -30.24 -0.73
CA ALA A 118 14.61 -30.95 -1.24
C ALA A 118 15.20 -31.96 -0.23
N GLY A 119 15.03 -31.71 1.08
CA GLY A 119 15.50 -32.61 2.14
C GLY A 119 14.62 -33.85 2.34
N SER A 120 13.32 -33.79 2.01
CA SER A 120 12.41 -34.93 2.17
C SER A 120 12.53 -36.00 1.10
N ASP A 121 13.03 -35.64 -0.09
CA ASP A 121 13.20 -36.58 -1.21
C ASP A 121 14.52 -37.40 -1.13
N SER A 122 15.32 -37.18 -0.08
CA SER A 122 16.62 -37.82 0.14
C SER A 122 16.61 -38.94 1.20
N THR A 123 15.43 -39.41 1.63
CA THR A 123 15.26 -40.49 2.62
C THR A 123 14.25 -41.52 2.14
#